data_AF-A0ABD3K3R2-F1
#
_entry.id   AF-A0ABD3K3R2-F1
#
_cell.length_a   1.000
_cell.length_b   1.000
_cell.length_c   1.000
_cell.angle_alpha   90.00
_cell.angle_beta   90.00
_cell.angle_gamma   90.00
#
_symmetry.space_group_name_H-M   'P 1'
#
loop_
_entity.id
_entity.type
_entity.pdbx_description
1 polymer ?
#
loop_
_entity_poly.entity_id
_entity_poly.type
_entity_poly.pdbx_seq_one_letter_code
_entity_poly.pdbx_strand_id
1 'polypeptide(L)'
;MAGVVEYVLADLGSGVYHRGIDNYGDASTPVFGAQIEAFLPWTITRRQAANNLHALARAVAFVVGPIEFICNDPAMLGFVACHSWVHITKSKLPPLMVALQASGHHRAPYENNYCIVSEAWNEFLDGWRVFKALEMVLSFKFGLRPWCWSDPNSNWTEDVEEVLYQVEA
;
A
#
# COMPACT_ATOMS: atom_id res chain seq x y z
N MET A 1 8.64 16.02 -19.05
CA MET A 1 7.39 15.31 -19.42
C MET A 1 7.41 13.86 -18.97
N ALA A 2 8.55 13.15 -19.04
CA ALA A 2 8.68 11.76 -18.54
C ALA A 2 8.24 11.61 -17.07
N GLY A 3 8.72 12.46 -16.16
CA GLY A 3 8.37 12.35 -14.73
C GLY A 3 6.89 12.50 -14.38
N VAL A 4 6.09 13.23 -15.17
CA VAL A 4 4.64 13.31 -14.94
C VAL A 4 3.94 12.02 -15.36
N VAL A 5 4.36 11.45 -16.49
CA VAL A 5 3.84 10.16 -16.97
C VAL A 5 4.21 9.05 -15.99
N GLU A 6 5.44 9.03 -15.50
CA GLU A 6 5.91 8.08 -14.48
C GLU A 6 5.14 8.24 -13.17
N TYR A 7 4.90 9.47 -12.71
CA TYR A 7 4.11 9.73 -11.49
C TYR A 7 2.68 9.21 -11.61
N VAL A 8 2.03 9.44 -12.76
CA VAL A 8 0.69 8.95 -13.04
C VAL A 8 0.67 7.42 -13.14
N LEU A 9 1.66 6.81 -13.79
CA LEU A 9 1.74 5.33 -13.89
C LEU A 9 2.08 4.68 -12.55
N ALA A 10 2.92 5.31 -11.72
CA ALA A 10 3.23 4.85 -10.38
C ALA A 10 1.98 4.83 -9.48
N ASP A 11 1.09 5.82 -9.65
CA ASP A 11 -0.20 5.82 -8.96
C ASP A 11 -1.09 4.65 -9.35
N LEU A 12 -1.25 4.38 -10.65
CA LEU A 12 -1.97 3.19 -11.13
C LEU A 12 -1.36 1.89 -10.59
N GLY A 13 -0.03 1.78 -10.65
CA GLY A 13 0.71 0.62 -10.15
C GLY A 13 0.49 0.39 -8.66
N SER A 14 0.47 1.47 -7.86
CA SER A 14 0.18 1.39 -6.43
C SER A 14 -1.23 0.83 -6.17
N GLY A 15 -2.23 1.22 -6.97
CA GLY A 15 -3.59 0.71 -6.87
C GLY A 15 -3.71 -0.78 -7.16
N VAL A 16 -3.06 -1.26 -8.23
CA VAL A 16 -3.02 -2.69 -8.56
C VAL A 16 -2.34 -3.47 -7.45
N TYR A 17 -1.21 -2.97 -6.95
CA TYR A 17 -0.45 -3.60 -5.87
C TYR A 17 -1.27 -3.72 -4.59
N HIS A 18 -1.79 -2.60 -4.07
CA HIS A 18 -2.56 -2.57 -2.82
C HIS A 18 -3.81 -3.45 -2.91
N ARG A 19 -4.56 -3.36 -4.01
CA ARG A 19 -5.72 -4.25 -4.19
C ARG A 19 -5.35 -5.72 -4.16
N GLY A 20 -4.25 -6.08 -4.82
CA GLY A 20 -3.77 -7.45 -4.88
C GLY A 20 -3.43 -8.01 -3.51
N ILE A 21 -2.57 -7.30 -2.76
CA ILE A 21 -2.12 -7.77 -1.45
C ILE A 21 -3.23 -7.72 -0.40
N ASP A 22 -4.12 -6.72 -0.44
CA ASP A 22 -5.17 -6.56 0.57
C ASP A 22 -6.30 -7.60 0.42
N ASN A 23 -6.49 -8.15 -0.78
CA ASN A 23 -7.59 -9.08 -1.05
C ASN A 23 -7.17 -10.54 -1.24
N TYR A 24 -5.91 -10.77 -1.58
CA TYR A 24 -5.40 -12.09 -1.96
C TYR A 24 -4.06 -12.44 -1.31
N GLY A 25 -3.44 -11.50 -0.61
CA GLY A 25 -2.13 -11.68 -0.01
C GLY A 25 -2.22 -12.15 1.45
N ASP A 26 -1.28 -12.98 1.85
CA ASP A 26 -1.10 -13.46 3.23
C ASP A 26 0.40 -13.67 3.53
N ALA A 27 0.74 -14.15 4.72
CA ALA A 27 2.12 -14.43 5.12
C ALA A 27 2.85 -15.44 4.21
N SER A 28 2.11 -16.28 3.47
CA SER A 28 2.67 -17.24 2.51
C SER A 28 2.91 -16.67 1.11
N THR A 29 2.48 -15.42 0.87
CA THR A 29 2.62 -14.77 -0.43
C THR A 29 4.09 -14.65 -0.83
N PRO A 30 4.50 -15.16 -2.00
CA PRO A 30 5.88 -15.05 -2.44
C PRO A 30 6.34 -13.60 -2.50
N VAL A 31 7.57 -13.33 -2.03
CA VAL A 31 8.21 -12.00 -2.00
C VAL A 31 7.59 -11.02 -0.99
N PHE A 32 6.26 -10.94 -0.90
CA PHE A 32 5.55 -9.93 -0.10
C PHE A 32 4.96 -10.45 1.21
N GLY A 33 5.01 -11.75 1.51
CA GLY A 33 4.35 -12.32 2.69
C GLY A 33 4.82 -11.71 4.02
N ALA A 34 6.13 -11.56 4.20
CA ALA A 34 6.70 -10.90 5.38
C ALA A 34 6.30 -9.42 5.49
N GLN A 35 6.08 -8.74 4.36
CA GLN A 35 5.55 -7.38 4.36
C GLN A 35 4.08 -7.40 4.78
N ILE A 36 3.25 -8.24 4.18
CA ILE A 36 1.81 -8.33 4.48
C ILE A 36 1.61 -8.62 5.98
N GLU A 37 2.36 -9.57 6.54
CA GLU A 37 2.32 -9.91 7.96
C GLU A 37 2.67 -8.71 8.87
N ALA A 38 3.67 -7.91 8.49
CA ALA A 38 4.07 -6.72 9.25
C ALA A 38 3.01 -5.61 9.23
N PHE A 39 2.15 -5.58 8.22
CA PHE A 39 1.10 -4.57 8.03
C PHE A 39 -0.28 -5.03 8.51
N LEU A 40 -0.38 -6.21 9.14
CA LEU A 40 -1.60 -6.65 9.82
C LEU A 40 -2.01 -5.63 10.92
N PRO A 41 -3.32 -5.36 11.13
CA PRO A 41 -3.79 -4.26 11.97
C PRO A 41 -3.22 -4.22 13.40
N TRP A 42 -2.99 -5.38 14.03
CA TRP A 42 -2.42 -5.46 15.38
C TRP A 42 -0.89 -5.35 15.39
N THR A 43 -0.22 -5.88 14.36
CA THR A 43 1.25 -5.81 14.22
C THR A 43 1.69 -4.38 13.93
N ILE A 44 1.03 -3.71 12.98
CA ILE A 44 1.39 -2.37 12.54
C ILE A 44 1.19 -1.32 13.65
N THR A 45 0.18 -1.49 14.50
CA THR A 45 -0.12 -0.58 15.61
C THR A 45 0.77 -0.80 16.83
N ARG A 46 1.35 -2.00 16.99
CA ARG A 46 2.23 -2.35 18.12
C ARG A 46 3.73 -2.17 17.83
N ARG A 47 4.15 -2.25 16.57
CA ARG A 47 5.55 -2.09 16.17
C ARG A 47 5.91 -0.61 15.97
N GLN A 48 7.15 -0.26 16.25
CA GLN A 48 7.69 1.06 15.93
C GLN A 48 7.65 1.31 14.42
N ALA A 49 7.33 2.54 14.00
CA ALA A 49 7.25 2.91 12.59
C ALA A 49 8.54 2.57 11.80
N ALA A 50 9.71 2.73 12.43
CA ALA A 50 10.99 2.34 11.83
C ALA A 50 11.03 0.82 11.51
N ASN A 51 10.53 -0.03 12.40
CA ASN A 51 10.51 -1.47 12.19
C ASN A 51 9.49 -1.88 11.11
N ASN A 52 8.42 -1.12 10.92
CA ASN A 52 7.46 -1.37 9.83
C ASN A 52 7.99 -0.90 8.47
N LEU A 53 8.74 0.21 8.43
CA LEU A 53 9.13 0.86 7.18
C LEU A 53 10.55 0.49 6.70
N HIS A 54 11.45 0.03 7.57
CA HIS A 54 12.85 -0.19 7.17
C HIS A 54 13.01 -1.23 6.04
N ALA A 55 12.20 -2.29 6.02
CA ALA A 55 12.25 -3.31 4.97
C ALA A 55 11.84 -2.72 3.62
N LEU A 56 10.75 -1.93 3.60
CA LEU A 56 10.29 -1.21 2.43
C LEU A 56 11.31 -0.15 1.97
N ALA A 57 11.85 0.63 2.91
CA ALA A 57 12.87 1.64 2.63
C ALA A 57 14.14 1.01 2.04
N ARG A 58 14.57 -0.16 2.55
CA ARG A 58 15.68 -0.94 1.97
C ARG A 58 15.36 -1.37 0.55
N ALA A 59 14.18 -1.95 0.31
CA ALA A 59 13.79 -2.38 -1.04
C ALA A 59 13.79 -1.21 -2.03
N VAL A 60 13.19 -0.07 -1.65
CA VAL A 60 13.20 1.16 -2.45
C VAL A 60 14.62 1.64 -2.71
N ALA A 61 15.49 1.67 -1.70
CA ALA A 61 16.88 2.08 -1.87
C ALA A 61 17.65 1.16 -2.85
N PHE A 62 17.42 -0.15 -2.80
CA PHE A 62 18.07 -1.10 -3.70
C PHE A 62 17.55 -1.03 -5.14
N VAL A 63 16.28 -0.69 -5.34
CA VAL A 63 15.68 -0.58 -6.68
C VAL A 63 15.93 0.79 -7.30
N VAL A 64 15.63 1.86 -6.56
CA VAL A 64 15.70 3.24 -7.05
C VAL A 64 17.13 3.77 -7.01
N GLY A 65 17.95 3.37 -6.03
CA GLY A 65 19.32 3.88 -5.86
C GLY A 65 20.22 3.66 -7.09
N PRO A 66 20.29 2.45 -7.68
CA PRO A 66 21.06 2.22 -8.90
C PRO A 66 20.50 2.97 -10.11
N ILE A 67 19.17 3.09 -10.23
CA ILE A 67 18.53 3.82 -11.31
C ILE A 67 18.88 5.30 -11.22
N GLU A 68 18.81 5.89 -10.02
CA GLU A 68 19.21 7.27 -9.78
C GLU A 68 20.69 7.49 -10.08
N PHE A 69 21.55 6.56 -9.66
CA PHE A 69 22.99 6.65 -9.93
C PHE A 69 23.33 6.61 -11.43
N ILE A 70 22.60 5.80 -12.21
CA ILE A 70 22.83 5.64 -13.65
C ILE A 70 22.17 6.76 -14.47
N CYS A 71 20.93 7.11 -14.13
CA CYS A 71 20.11 8.04 -14.90
C CYS A 71 20.33 9.51 -14.49
N ASN A 72 20.65 9.76 -13.22
CA ASN A 72 20.88 11.09 -12.64
C ASN A 72 19.81 12.12 -13.07
N ASP A 73 18.54 11.69 -13.02
CA ASP A 73 17.39 12.47 -13.50
C ASP A 73 16.76 13.23 -12.32
N PRO A 74 16.77 14.58 -12.33
CA PRO A 74 16.13 15.40 -11.31
C PRO A 74 14.65 15.07 -11.06
N ALA A 75 13.96 14.47 -12.04
CA ALA A 75 12.56 14.04 -11.89
C ALA A 75 12.39 12.89 -10.88
N MET A 76 13.33 11.94 -10.84
CA MET A 76 13.30 10.79 -9.95
C MET A 76 13.60 11.18 -8.49
N LEU A 77 14.58 12.08 -8.29
CA LEU A 77 14.81 12.75 -7.00
C LEU A 77 13.57 13.52 -6.52
N GLY A 78 12.91 14.22 -7.44
CA GLY A 78 11.67 14.94 -7.16
C GLY A 78 10.53 14.01 -6.70
N PHE A 79 10.39 12.84 -7.32
CA PHE A 79 9.40 11.83 -6.94
C PHE A 79 9.60 11.32 -5.52
N VAL A 80 10.84 10.93 -5.16
CA VAL A 80 11.17 10.45 -3.80
C VAL A 80 10.95 11.56 -2.76
N ALA A 81 11.34 12.79 -3.07
CA ALA A 81 11.11 13.93 -2.19
C ALA A 81 9.61 14.24 -2.01
N CYS A 82 8.81 14.18 -3.08
CA CYS A 82 7.37 14.43 -3.01
C CYS A 82 6.61 13.33 -2.25
N HIS A 83 6.99 12.07 -2.41
CA HIS A 83 6.42 10.96 -1.65
C HIS A 83 6.69 11.10 -0.14
N SER A 84 7.88 11.59 0.23
CA SER A 84 8.22 11.85 1.63
C SER A 84 7.28 12.88 2.30
N TRP A 85 6.74 13.82 1.53
CA TRP A 85 5.83 14.85 2.04
C TRP A 85 4.48 14.29 2.47
N VAL A 86 4.02 13.19 1.89
CA VAL A 86 2.74 12.55 2.28
C VAL A 86 2.78 12.01 3.71
N HIS A 87 3.98 11.71 4.24
CA HIS A 87 4.19 11.27 5.61
C HIS A 87 4.51 12.41 6.60
N ILE A 88 4.66 13.65 6.13
CA ILE A 88 4.91 14.79 7.00
C ILE A 88 3.57 15.24 7.62
N THR A 89 3.63 15.70 8.87
CA THR A 89 2.48 16.30 9.55
C THR A 89 1.96 17.51 8.78
N LYS A 90 0.63 17.59 8.59
CA LYS A 90 -0.06 18.69 7.88
C LYS A 90 0.42 20.10 8.26
N SER A 91 0.82 20.31 9.52
CA SER A 91 1.35 21.59 10.03
C SER A 91 2.70 22.01 9.45
N LYS A 92 3.43 21.10 8.80
CA LYS A 92 4.76 21.32 8.21
C LYS A 92 4.75 21.27 6.68
N LEU A 93 3.57 21.16 6.07
CA LEU A 93 3.41 21.03 4.61
C LEU A 93 2.95 22.34 3.97
N PRO A 94 3.39 22.63 2.72
CA PRO A 94 2.80 23.69 1.92
C PRO A 94 1.28 23.49 1.70
N PRO A 95 0.48 24.55 1.57
CA PRO A 95 -0.98 24.45 1.43
C PRO A 95 -1.46 23.53 0.29
N LEU A 96 -0.74 23.52 -0.85
CA LEU A 96 -1.01 22.63 -1.97
C LEU A 96 -0.85 21.15 -1.58
N MET A 97 0.18 20.81 -0.80
CA MET A 97 0.44 19.45 -0.35
C MET A 97 -0.54 19.01 0.75
N VAL A 98 -1.04 19.94 1.57
CA VAL A 98 -2.12 19.66 2.53
C VAL A 98 -3.41 19.31 1.81
N ALA A 99 -3.73 19.98 0.69
CA ALA A 99 -4.88 19.65 -0.14
C ALA A 99 -4.76 18.26 -0.79
N LEU A 100 -3.56 17.91 -1.28
CA LEU A 100 -3.27 16.58 -1.82
C LEU A 100 -3.29 15.48 -0.73
N GLN A 101 -2.94 15.79 0.52
CA GLN A 101 -3.01 14.86 1.67
C GLN A 101 -4.41 14.80 2.32
N ALA A 102 -5.41 15.55 1.80
CA ALA A 102 -6.75 15.61 2.39
C ALA A 102 -7.71 14.57 1.82
N SER A 103 -7.37 13.93 0.72
CA SER A 103 -8.08 12.78 0.18
C SER A 103 -7.77 11.56 1.07
N GLY A 104 -8.83 10.96 1.60
CA GLY A 104 -8.72 10.02 2.72
C GLY A 104 -8.42 8.61 2.23
N HIS A 105 -7.30 8.05 2.68
CA HIS A 105 -7.00 6.64 2.48
C HIS A 105 -7.79 5.80 3.51
N HIS A 106 -8.61 4.86 3.00
CA HIS A 106 -9.49 3.93 3.72
C HIS A 106 -10.64 4.57 4.53
N ARG A 107 -11.79 4.69 3.88
CA ARG A 107 -13.11 4.65 4.55
C ARG A 107 -13.89 3.46 4.03
N ALA A 108 -14.70 2.86 4.88
CA ALA A 108 -15.67 1.89 4.42
C ALA A 108 -16.51 2.49 3.27
N PRO A 109 -16.82 1.73 2.21
CA PRO A 109 -16.48 0.32 2.00
C PRO A 109 -15.04 0.15 1.49
N TYR A 110 -14.25 -0.75 2.08
CA TYR A 110 -12.82 -1.00 1.78
C TYR A 110 -12.56 -1.61 0.38
N GLU A 111 -13.42 -1.31 -0.59
CA GLU A 111 -13.37 -1.81 -1.97
C GLU A 111 -12.93 -0.73 -2.99
N ASN A 112 -12.52 0.45 -2.51
CA ASN A 112 -12.21 1.65 -3.30
C ASN A 112 -10.93 2.37 -2.84
N ASN A 113 -10.48 3.38 -3.60
CA ASN A 113 -9.33 4.23 -3.28
C ASN A 113 -7.99 3.51 -3.06
N TYR A 114 -7.65 2.57 -3.94
CA TYR A 114 -6.42 1.79 -3.81
C TYR A 114 -5.16 2.51 -4.30
N CYS A 115 -5.27 3.52 -5.16
CA CYS A 115 -4.11 4.27 -5.67
C CYS A 115 -3.70 5.32 -4.63
N ILE A 116 -2.43 5.33 -4.21
CA ILE A 116 -1.98 6.09 -3.03
C ILE A 116 -0.90 7.13 -3.30
N VAL A 117 -0.35 7.14 -4.50
CA VAL A 117 0.80 8.00 -4.84
C VAL A 117 0.35 9.42 -5.13
N SER A 118 -0.77 9.55 -5.85
CA SER A 118 -1.41 10.81 -6.23
C SER A 118 -2.93 10.77 -6.15
N GLU A 119 -3.51 9.56 -6.08
CA GLU A 119 -4.96 9.30 -6.10
C GLU A 119 -5.67 9.66 -7.41
N ALA A 120 -4.93 10.10 -8.44
CA ALA A 120 -5.47 10.54 -9.72
C ALA A 120 -6.29 9.46 -10.44
N TRP A 121 -5.98 8.18 -10.22
CA TRP A 121 -6.69 7.07 -10.86
C TRP A 121 -7.97 6.64 -10.13
N ASN A 122 -8.15 7.00 -8.86
CA ASN A 122 -9.23 6.46 -8.04
C ASN A 122 -10.61 6.83 -8.61
N GLU A 123 -10.85 8.09 -8.99
CA GLU A 123 -12.13 8.53 -9.57
C GLU A 123 -12.51 7.72 -10.82
N PHE A 124 -11.54 7.49 -11.71
CA PHE A 124 -11.76 6.72 -12.93
C PHE A 124 -11.98 5.23 -12.61
N LEU A 125 -11.07 4.59 -11.87
CA LEU A 125 -11.13 3.15 -11.62
C LEU A 125 -12.35 2.76 -10.79
N ASP A 126 -12.71 3.57 -9.79
CA ASP A 126 -13.86 3.35 -8.92
C ASP A 126 -15.18 3.69 -9.64
N GLY A 127 -15.21 4.78 -10.42
CA GLY A 127 -16.36 5.17 -11.23
C GLY A 127 -16.75 4.09 -12.25
N TRP A 128 -15.76 3.46 -12.88
CA TRP A 128 -15.95 2.34 -13.80
C TRP A 128 -15.97 0.97 -13.13
N ARG A 129 -15.78 0.91 -11.80
CA ARG A 129 -15.72 -0.34 -11.01
C ARG A 129 -14.75 -1.38 -11.60
N VAL A 130 -13.63 -0.91 -12.16
CA VAL A 130 -12.68 -1.73 -12.93
C VAL A 130 -12.21 -2.93 -12.15
N PHE A 131 -11.77 -2.69 -10.93
CA PHE A 131 -11.26 -3.75 -10.09
C PHE A 131 -12.34 -4.71 -9.57
N LYS A 132 -13.56 -4.22 -9.34
CA LYS A 132 -14.69 -5.09 -8.97
C LYS A 132 -15.05 -6.04 -10.12
N ALA A 133 -14.97 -5.56 -11.36
CA ALA A 133 -15.12 -6.41 -12.54
C ALA A 133 -13.99 -7.44 -12.63
N LEU A 134 -12.73 -7.05 -12.35
CA LEU A 134 -11.61 -7.97 -12.28
C LEU A 134 -11.81 -9.06 -11.22
N GLU A 135 -12.27 -8.71 -10.02
CA GLU A 135 -12.59 -9.67 -8.97
C GLU A 135 -13.66 -10.67 -9.38
N MET A 136 -14.72 -10.22 -10.05
CA MET A 136 -15.73 -11.13 -10.60
C MET A 136 -15.11 -12.09 -11.61
N VAL A 137 -14.25 -11.62 -12.51
CA VAL A 137 -13.54 -12.49 -13.47
C VAL A 137 -12.67 -13.49 -12.72
N LEU A 138 -11.91 -13.05 -11.72
CA LEU A 138 -11.04 -13.91 -10.92
C LEU A 138 -11.83 -14.98 -10.15
N SER A 139 -12.95 -14.58 -9.57
CA SER A 139 -13.85 -15.47 -8.84
C SER A 139 -14.52 -16.48 -9.76
N PHE A 140 -15.11 -16.04 -10.88
CA PHE A 140 -15.83 -16.93 -11.79
C PHE A 140 -14.91 -17.86 -12.59
N LYS A 141 -13.69 -17.42 -12.95
CA LYS A 141 -12.77 -18.23 -13.75
C LYS A 141 -11.82 -19.09 -12.93
N PHE A 142 -11.40 -18.60 -11.76
CA PHE A 142 -10.34 -19.24 -10.96
C PHE A 142 -10.78 -19.59 -9.55
N GLY A 143 -12.01 -19.25 -9.14
CA GLY A 143 -12.51 -19.51 -7.78
C GLY A 143 -11.88 -18.62 -6.71
N LEU A 144 -11.09 -17.61 -7.09
CA LEU A 144 -10.41 -16.72 -6.15
C LEU A 144 -11.39 -15.66 -5.62
N ARG A 145 -11.73 -15.75 -4.34
CA ARG A 145 -12.64 -14.81 -3.69
C ARG A 145 -11.83 -13.75 -2.93
N PRO A 146 -12.03 -12.44 -3.22
CA PRO A 146 -11.34 -11.37 -2.52
C PRO A 146 -11.82 -11.26 -1.06
N TRP A 147 -10.92 -10.88 -0.16
CA TRP A 147 -11.27 -10.71 1.26
C TRP A 147 -12.24 -9.57 1.53
N CYS A 148 -12.24 -8.48 0.76
CA CYS A 148 -13.16 -7.36 0.97
C CYS A 148 -14.66 -7.74 0.81
N TRP A 149 -14.97 -8.92 0.25
CA TRP A 149 -16.34 -9.45 0.16
C TRP A 149 -16.81 -10.17 1.42
N SER A 150 -15.94 -10.29 2.43
CA SER A 150 -16.24 -10.91 3.72
C SER A 150 -16.40 -9.83 4.79
N ASP A 151 -17.28 -10.07 5.77
CA ASP A 151 -17.35 -9.21 6.94
C ASP A 151 -16.03 -9.29 7.74
N PRO A 152 -15.63 -8.21 8.44
CA PRO A 152 -14.48 -8.24 9.34
C PRO A 152 -14.69 -9.35 10.39
N ASN A 153 -13.83 -10.37 10.42
CA ASN A 153 -13.97 -11.51 11.34
C ASN A 153 -12.98 -11.42 12.53
N SER A 154 -13.13 -12.21 13.58
CA SER A 154 -12.20 -12.16 14.73
C SER A 154 -10.88 -12.92 14.50
N ASN A 155 -10.68 -13.56 13.34
CA ASN A 155 -9.39 -14.19 13.00
C ASN A 155 -8.28 -13.15 12.73
N TRP A 156 -8.62 -11.85 12.72
CA TRP A 156 -7.68 -10.73 12.70
C TRP A 156 -7.08 -10.40 14.09
N THR A 157 -7.22 -11.28 15.09
CA THR A 157 -6.57 -11.14 16.39
C THR A 157 -5.83 -12.43 16.70
N GLU A 158 -4.51 -12.36 16.87
CA GLU A 158 -3.75 -13.45 17.50
C GLU A 158 -4.23 -13.62 18.95
N ASP A 159 -4.61 -14.84 19.30
CA ASP A 159 -4.85 -15.21 20.69
C ASP A 159 -3.55 -15.01 21.48
N VAL A 160 -3.60 -14.10 22.44
CA VAL A 160 -2.46 -13.61 23.22
C VAL A 160 -1.81 -14.73 24.07
N GLU A 161 -2.43 -15.91 24.14
CA GLU A 161 -1.98 -17.04 24.97
C GLU A 161 -0.75 -17.78 24.42
N GLU A 162 -0.51 -17.82 23.10
CA GLU A 162 0.64 -18.58 22.56
C GLU A 162 2.00 -17.89 22.79
N VAL A 163 2.04 -16.57 22.87
CA VAL A 163 3.30 -15.82 23.07
C VAL A 163 3.82 -15.95 24.51
N LEU A 164 2.94 -16.10 25.50
CA LEU A 164 3.38 -16.25 26.89
C LEU A 164 4.06 -17.60 27.12
N TYR A 165 3.61 -18.66 26.42
CA TYR A 165 4.16 -20.01 26.58
C TYR A 165 5.55 -20.19 25.94
N GLN A 166 5.91 -19.35 24.97
CA GLN A 166 7.22 -19.39 24.29
C GLN A 166 8.30 -18.55 24.98
N VAL A 167 7.94 -17.70 25.95
CA VAL A 167 8.89 -16.89 26.73
C VAL A 167 9.23 -17.54 28.07
N GLU A 168 8.45 -18.54 28.51
CA GLU A 168 8.64 -19.27 29.77
C GLU A 168 9.25 -20.68 29.61
N ALA A 169 9.75 -21.07 28.43
CA ALA A 169 10.36 -22.38 28.16
C ALA A 169 11.88 -22.32 27.95
#